data_AF-A0A392T6E2-F1
#
_entry.id   AF-A0A392T6E2-F1
#
_cell.length_a   1.000
_cell.length_b   1.000
_cell.length_c   1.000
_cell.angle_alpha   90.00
_cell.angle_beta   90.00
_cell.angle_gamma   90.00
#
_symmetry.space_group_name_H-M   'P 1'
#
loop_
_entity.id
_entity.type
_entity.pdbx_description
1 polymer ?
#
loop_
_entity_poly.entity_id
_entity_poly.type
_entity_poly.pdbx_seq_one_letter_code
_entity_poly.pdbx_strand_id
1 'polypeptide(L)' 'MEKTVSTSRKDCSLKLDEALWAYRTAFKSPIGHTPFQMVYGKSCHLPVELEHKAYWALKFLN' A
#
# COMPACT_ATOMS: atom_id res chain seq x y z
N MET A 1 -29.43 9.32 -1.59
CA MET A 1 -28.25 10.02 -1.03
C MET A 1 -27.04 9.44 -1.73
N GLU A 2 -26.75 9.95 -2.94
CA GLU A 2 -25.71 9.40 -3.80
C GLU A 2 -24.45 10.20 -3.51
N LYS A 3 -23.52 9.60 -2.76
CA LYS A 3 -22.26 10.24 -2.39
C LYS A 3 -21.39 10.23 -3.64
N THR A 4 -21.56 11.26 -4.48
CA THR A 4 -20.83 11.42 -5.74
C THR A 4 -19.35 11.46 -5.39
N VAL A 5 -18.64 10.41 -5.81
CA VAL A 5 -17.19 10.24 -5.74
C VAL A 5 -16.59 11.33 -6.64
N SER A 6 -16.56 12.57 -6.16
CA SER A 6 -15.75 13.64 -6.73
C SER A 6 -14.29 13.42 -6.29
N THR A 7 -13.76 12.26 -6.65
CA THR A 7 -12.39 11.86 -6.38
C THR A 7 -11.49 12.73 -7.24
N SER A 8 -11.04 13.82 -6.63
CA SER A 8 -9.92 14.63 -7.11
C SER A 8 -8.82 13.69 -7.61
N ARG A 9 -8.15 14.02 -8.72
CA ARG A 9 -7.07 13.20 -9.34
C ARG A 9 -6.02 12.71 -8.32
N LYS A 10 -5.80 13.47 -7.25
CA LYS A 10 -4.92 13.14 -6.12
C LYS A 10 -5.38 11.92 -5.32
N ASP A 11 -6.69 11.78 -5.16
CA ASP A 11 -7.36 10.74 -4.38
C ASP A 11 -7.41 9.40 -5.16
N CYS A 12 -7.52 9.46 -6.51
CA CYS A 12 -7.29 8.30 -7.38
C CYS A 12 -5.85 7.77 -7.29
N SER A 13 -4.88 8.69 -7.23
CA SER A 13 -3.46 8.33 -7.16
C SER A 13 -3.14 7.67 -5.82
N LEU A 14 -3.72 8.17 -4.72
CA LEU A 14 -3.58 7.58 -3.39
C LEU A 14 -4.13 6.14 -3.35
N LYS A 15 -5.35 5.93 -3.85
CA LYS A 15 -5.95 4.59 -3.95
C LYS A 15 -5.13 3.62 -4.78
N LEU A 16 -4.53 4.10 -5.88
CA LEU A 16 -3.66 3.28 -6.71
C LEU A 16 -2.40 2.86 -5.93
N ASP A 17 -1.78 3.78 -5.20
CA ASP A 17 -0.59 3.51 -4.40
C ASP A 17 -0.89 2.50 -3.28
N GLU A 18 -2.01 2.66 -2.57
CA GLU A 18 -2.47 1.72 -1.55
C GLU A 18 -2.78 0.33 -2.13
N ALA A 19 -3.44 0.26 -3.29
CA ALA A 19 -3.72 -1.01 -3.95
C ALA A 19 -2.43 -1.70 -4.42
N LEU A 20 -1.47 -0.94 -4.93
CA LEU A 20 -0.16 -1.45 -5.32
C LEU A 20 0.62 -1.96 -4.10
N TRP A 21 0.54 -1.24 -2.98
CA TRP A 21 1.14 -1.62 -1.71
C TRP A 21 0.55 -2.93 -1.17
N ALA A 22 -0.77 -3.04 -1.17
CA ALA A 22 -1.48 -4.25 -0.77
C ALA A 22 -1.08 -5.44 -1.66
N TYR A 23 -1.02 -5.27 -2.98
CA TYR A 23 -0.58 -6.34 -3.88
C TYR A 23 0.85 -6.80 -3.57
N ARG A 24 1.78 -5.86 -3.34
CA ARG A 24 3.19 -6.17 -3.08
C ARG A 24 3.41 -6.93 -1.78
N THR A 25 2.54 -6.75 -0.78
CA THR A 25 2.76 -7.27 0.57
C THR A 25 1.78 -8.37 0.99
N ALA A 26 0.53 -8.34 0.52
CA ALA A 26 -0.51 -9.29 0.92
C ALA A 26 -0.59 -10.51 -0.01
N PHE A 27 -0.31 -10.35 -1.31
CA PHE A 27 -0.34 -11.46 -2.25
C PHE A 27 0.91 -12.34 -2.09
N LYS A 28 0.70 -13.65 -1.90
CA LYS A 28 1.78 -14.64 -1.87
C LYS A 28 1.70 -15.50 -3.13
N SER A 29 2.84 -15.67 -3.79
CA SER A 29 2.99 -16.66 -4.87
C SER A 29 2.76 -18.08 -4.34
N PRO A 30 2.53 -19.07 -5.21
CA PRO A 30 2.45 -20.49 -4.83
C PRO A 30 3.69 -21.01 -4.06
N ILE A 31 4.83 -20.32 -4.21
CA ILE A 31 6.11 -20.62 -3.54
C ILE A 31 6.15 -19.98 -2.13
N GLY A 32 5.14 -19.20 -1.74
CA GLY A 32 5.02 -18.57 -0.43
C GLY A 32 5.64 -17.17 -0.34
N HIS A 33 6.32 -16.71 -1.40
CA HIS A 33 6.94 -15.39 -1.45
C HIS A 33 6.00 -14.31 -1.98
N THR A 34 6.08 -13.12 -1.40
CA THR A 34 5.36 -11.94 -1.92
C THR A 34 6.14 -11.29 -3.06
N PRO A 35 5.47 -10.51 -3.95
CA PRO A 35 6.16 -9.76 -5.00
C PRO A 35 7.29 -8.87 -4.46
N PHE A 36 7.09 -8.25 -3.29
CA PHE A 36 8.14 -7.46 -2.63
C PHE A 36 9.38 -8.30 -2.28
N GLN A 37 9.17 -9.51 -1.73
CA GLN A 37 10.27 -10.41 -1.38
C GLN A 37 11.05 -10.89 -2.60
N MET A 38 10.38 -11.11 -3.74
CA MET A 38 11.05 -11.51 -4.98
C MET A 38 11.94 -10.41 -5.56
N VAL A 39 11.54 -9.14 -5.45
CA VAL A 39 12.31 -8.01 -5.99
C VAL A 39 13.47 -7.64 -5.08
N TYR A 40 13.26 -7.63 -3.76
CA TYR A 40 14.24 -7.13 -2.80
C TYR A 40 15.01 -8.23 -2.05
N GLY A 41 14.67 -9.51 -2.26
CA GLY A 41 15.38 -10.66 -1.71
C GLY A 41 15.29 -10.84 -0.19
N LYS A 42 14.45 -10.06 0.51
CA LYS A 42 14.26 -10.13 1.97
C LYS A 42 12.78 -10.25 2.32
N SER A 43 12.46 -11.07 3.32
CA SER A 43 11.16 -11.05 3.99
C SER A 43 10.89 -9.64 4.51
N CYS A 44 9.64 -9.17 4.38
CA CYS A 44 9.26 -7.80 4.72
C CYS A 44 9.50 -7.50 6.22
N HIS A 45 10.71 -7.08 6.58
CA HIS A 45 10.87 -5.98 7.52
C HIS A 45 10.56 -4.76 6.67
N LEU A 46 9.37 -4.18 6.81
CA LEU A 46 9.06 -2.95 6.09
C LEU A 46 10.22 -1.96 6.35
N PRO A 47 10.79 -1.33 5.32
CA PRO A 47 11.64 -0.17 5.54
C PRO A 47 10.90 0.78 6.49
N VAL A 48 11.55 1.21 7.57
CA VAL A 48 10.93 2.07 8.59
C VAL A 48 10.27 3.31 7.96
N GLU A 49 10.79 3.79 6.83
CA GLU A 49 10.20 4.87 6.03
C GLU A 49 8.78 4.57 5.54
N LEU A 50 8.46 3.32 5.20
CA LEU A 50 7.14 2.90 4.72
C LEU A 50 6.17 2.69 5.88
N GLU A 51 6.62 2.14 7.01
CA GLU A 51 5.82 2.13 8.25
C GLU A 51 5.53 3.55 8.74
N HIS A 52 6.53 4.42 8.68
CA HIS A 52 6.38 5.82 9.07
C HIS A 52 5.41 6.56 8.15
N LYS A 53 5.49 6.35 6.82
CA LYS A 53 4.51 6.92 5.88
C LYS A 53 3.10 6.41 6.12
N ALA A 54 2.92 5.10 6.35
CA ALA A 54 1.62 4.52 6.67
C ALA A 54 1.07 5.05 8.01
N TYR A 55 1.91 5.15 9.03
CA TYR A 55 1.56 5.72 10.33
C TYR A 55 1.14 7.19 10.21
N TRP A 56 1.89 8.01 9.45
CA TRP A 56 1.54 9.41 9.22
C TRP A 56 0.26 9.57 8.40
N ALA A 57 0.04 8.74 7.39
CA ALA A 57 -1.21 8.74 6.63
C ALA A 57 -2.41 8.39 7.52
N LEU A 58 -2.27 7.39 8.39
CA LEU A 58 -3.29 7.03 9.37
C LEU A 58 -3.54 8.16 10.37
N LYS A 59 -2.48 8.84 10.83
CA LYS A 59 -2.59 9.96 11.77
C LYS A 59 -3.22 11.22 11.14
N PHE A 60 -3.09 11.38 9.82
CA PHE A 60 -3.67 12.49 9.07
C PHE A 60 -5.17 12.28 8.76
N LEU A 61 -5.63 11.03 8.76
CA LEU A 61 -7.03 10.67 8.51
C LEU A 61 -7.92 10.78 9.77
N ASN A 62 -7.32 10.96 10.95
CA ASN A 62 -8.00 11.10 12.24
C ASN A 62 -8.15 12.57 12.65
#